data_AF-A0A848VJV6-F1
#
_entry.id   AF-A0A848VJV6-F1
#
_cell.length_a   1.000
_cell.length_b   1.000
_cell.length_c   1.000
_cell.angle_alpha   90.00
_cell.angle_beta   90.00
_cell.angle_gamma   90.00
#
_symmetry.space_group_name_H-M   'P 1'
#
loop_
_entity.id
_entity.type
_entity.pdbx_description
1 polymer ?
#
loop_
_entity_poly.entity_id
_entity_poly.type
_entity_poly.pdbx_seq_one_letter_code
_entity_poly.pdbx_strand_id
1 'polypeptide(L)'
;MSYYEQRLSEDTDQLMVEVSRLADMVDKGLEDAVRALRTLDADLAYATILRDGPINRLTERIEADSHRFIAKHLPSGAHLRFVSSTMRIGVLLERMGDYAVTISRHVPQMETPLSGAFEREVSSMAQDALQMFRQAMEAFRTRDESLARGTMGFAQQVDRDYVNALSMLREQNPDRVSVEDLFSRLVIIRQLERVSDQAKNLCEETVFALTGETKQRKPVRILLVDQRDDGLGHFVAAFAQKQYADKVSITTAGVTPANELDADALAFLLEDGHEVKTRKPKGLADLADPIASFKAVVGLDTDSLDKVGRLPFQTVGVRWEVSDPSDLERSAQELSSQLGDLVDLLRGR
;
A
#
# COMPACT_ATOMS: atom_id res chain seq x y z
N MET A 1 -21.13 1.56 -37.40
CA MET A 1 -20.03 0.72 -36.94
C MET A 1 -19.68 -0.28 -38.02
N SER A 2 -18.40 -0.48 -38.28
CA SER A 2 -17.88 -1.54 -39.16
C SER A 2 -18.16 -2.93 -38.56
N TYR A 3 -18.25 -3.96 -39.39
CA TYR A 3 -18.35 -5.36 -38.95
C TYR A 3 -17.17 -5.79 -38.08
N TYR A 4 -16.01 -5.14 -38.25
CA TYR A 4 -14.86 -5.34 -37.36
C TYR A 4 -15.09 -4.72 -35.97
N GLU A 5 -15.60 -3.49 -35.91
CA GLU A 5 -15.90 -2.79 -34.65
C GLU A 5 -16.96 -3.52 -33.83
N GLN A 6 -17.97 -4.12 -34.51
CA GLN A 6 -18.98 -4.95 -33.85
C GLN A 6 -18.35 -6.19 -33.20
N ARG A 7 -17.52 -6.96 -33.93
CA ARG A 7 -16.84 -8.14 -33.37
C ARG A 7 -15.86 -7.79 -32.26
N LEU A 8 -15.17 -6.65 -32.36
CA LEU A 8 -14.29 -6.16 -31.31
C LEU A 8 -15.08 -5.83 -30.03
N SER A 9 -16.24 -5.17 -30.18
CA SER A 9 -17.15 -4.87 -29.06
C SER A 9 -17.68 -6.15 -28.44
N GLU A 10 -18.18 -7.09 -29.25
CA GLU A 10 -18.70 -8.38 -28.77
C GLU A 10 -17.66 -9.15 -27.94
N ASP A 11 -16.41 -9.23 -28.41
CA ASP A 11 -15.35 -9.91 -27.64
C ASP A 11 -14.96 -9.13 -26.36
N THR A 12 -15.01 -7.80 -26.38
CA THR A 12 -14.78 -6.95 -25.20
C THR A 12 -15.88 -7.16 -24.16
N ASP A 13 -17.14 -7.22 -24.61
CA ASP A 13 -18.31 -7.44 -23.77
C ASP A 13 -18.29 -8.85 -23.16
N GLN A 14 -17.84 -9.85 -23.93
CA GLN A 14 -17.64 -11.21 -23.43
C GLN A 14 -16.61 -11.27 -22.29
N LEU A 15 -15.47 -10.58 -22.42
CA LEU A 15 -14.49 -10.47 -21.33
C LEU A 15 -15.09 -9.79 -20.09
N MET A 16 -15.91 -8.76 -20.29
CA MET A 16 -16.60 -8.08 -19.18
C MET A 16 -17.59 -9.00 -18.47
N VAL A 17 -18.33 -9.85 -19.20
CA VAL A 17 -19.24 -10.86 -18.63
C VAL A 17 -18.46 -11.86 -17.78
N GLU A 18 -17.31 -12.33 -18.25
CA GLU A 18 -16.49 -13.30 -17.52
C GLU A 18 -15.89 -12.70 -16.24
N VAL A 19 -15.32 -11.50 -16.31
CA VAL A 19 -14.83 -10.78 -15.13
C VAL A 19 -15.97 -10.47 -14.15
N SER A 20 -17.13 -10.09 -14.64
CA SER A 20 -18.30 -9.83 -13.78
C SER A 20 -18.75 -11.09 -13.05
N ARG A 21 -18.76 -12.23 -13.74
CA ARG A 21 -19.06 -13.53 -13.12
C ARG A 21 -18.03 -13.92 -12.06
N LEU A 22 -16.74 -13.70 -12.33
CA LEU A 22 -15.67 -13.95 -11.35
C LEU A 22 -15.88 -13.08 -10.11
N ALA A 23 -16.19 -11.80 -10.30
CA ALA A 23 -16.46 -10.88 -9.21
C ALA A 23 -17.66 -11.30 -8.35
N ASP A 24 -18.75 -11.77 -8.97
CA ASP A 24 -19.93 -12.24 -8.23
C ASP A 24 -19.61 -13.50 -7.38
N MET A 25 -18.75 -14.39 -7.90
CA MET A 25 -18.27 -15.57 -7.15
C MET A 25 -17.41 -15.17 -5.96
N VAL A 26 -16.52 -14.19 -6.15
CA VAL A 26 -15.67 -13.64 -5.08
C VAL A 26 -16.50 -12.90 -4.03
N ASP A 27 -17.48 -12.08 -4.44
CA ASP A 27 -18.39 -11.37 -3.53
C ASP A 27 -19.14 -12.37 -2.64
N LYS A 28 -19.70 -13.42 -3.26
CA LYS A 28 -20.40 -14.48 -2.54
C LYS A 28 -19.46 -15.21 -1.56
N GLY A 29 -18.23 -15.49 -1.97
CA GLY A 29 -17.21 -16.13 -1.13
C GLY A 29 -16.84 -15.30 0.09
N LEU A 30 -16.61 -14.00 -0.10
CA LEU A 30 -16.32 -13.06 0.99
C LEU A 30 -17.51 -12.91 1.93
N GLU A 31 -18.73 -12.77 1.41
CA GLU A 31 -19.95 -12.75 2.22
C GLU A 31 -20.12 -14.01 3.06
N ASP A 32 -19.92 -15.18 2.45
CA ASP A 32 -20.05 -16.47 3.13
C ASP A 32 -18.95 -16.64 4.20
N ALA A 33 -17.73 -16.19 3.93
CA ALA A 33 -16.64 -16.17 4.92
C ALA A 33 -16.93 -15.25 6.11
N VAL A 34 -17.45 -14.04 5.87
CA VAL A 34 -17.85 -13.10 6.93
C VAL A 34 -19.05 -13.64 7.71
N ARG A 35 -20.02 -14.27 7.03
CA ARG A 35 -21.15 -14.91 7.71
C ARG A 35 -20.67 -16.06 8.60
N ALA A 36 -19.82 -16.94 8.08
CA ALA A 36 -19.23 -18.05 8.83
C ALA A 36 -18.47 -17.56 10.07
N LEU A 37 -17.70 -16.48 9.94
CA LEU A 37 -17.02 -15.83 11.06
C LEU A 37 -17.99 -15.36 12.14
N ARG A 38 -19.08 -14.69 11.76
CA ARG A 38 -20.07 -14.14 12.70
C ARG A 38 -20.84 -15.23 13.42
N THR A 39 -21.11 -16.35 12.77
CA THR A 39 -21.91 -17.45 13.32
C THR A 39 -21.08 -18.62 13.85
N LEU A 40 -19.75 -18.56 13.72
CA LEU A 40 -18.85 -19.71 13.89
C LEU A 40 -19.32 -20.97 13.12
N ASP A 41 -19.83 -20.78 11.91
CA ASP A 41 -20.33 -21.86 11.07
C ASP A 41 -19.17 -22.52 10.29
N ALA A 42 -18.64 -23.61 10.83
CA ALA A 42 -17.54 -24.35 10.23
C ALA A 42 -17.91 -25.00 8.89
N ASP A 43 -19.15 -25.48 8.73
CA ASP A 43 -19.60 -26.14 7.50
C ASP A 43 -19.66 -25.12 6.35
N LEU A 44 -20.16 -23.92 6.62
CA LEU A 44 -20.13 -22.83 5.67
C LEU A 44 -18.69 -22.40 5.33
N ALA A 45 -17.81 -22.37 6.32
CA ALA A 45 -16.39 -22.06 6.11
C ALA A 45 -15.73 -23.10 5.18
N TYR A 46 -15.94 -24.40 5.42
CA TYR A 46 -15.43 -25.47 4.56
C TYR A 46 -16.02 -25.41 3.15
N ALA A 47 -17.32 -25.14 3.01
CA ALA A 47 -17.96 -24.96 1.73
C ALA A 47 -17.35 -23.78 0.95
N THR A 48 -17.02 -22.67 1.64
CA THR A 48 -16.36 -21.50 1.05
C THR A 48 -14.97 -21.87 0.52
N ILE A 49 -14.18 -22.61 1.30
CA ILE A 49 -12.84 -23.10 0.89
C ILE A 49 -12.93 -23.97 -0.36
N LEU A 50 -13.91 -24.88 -0.44
CA LEU A 50 -14.06 -25.78 -1.58
C LEU A 50 -14.53 -25.08 -2.87
N ARG A 51 -15.15 -23.90 -2.74
CA ARG A 51 -15.64 -23.09 -3.87
C ARG A 51 -14.57 -22.22 -4.52
N ASP A 52 -13.34 -22.23 -4.00
CA ASP A 52 -12.22 -21.46 -4.54
C ASP A 52 -11.70 -21.99 -5.89
N GLY A 53 -11.65 -23.32 -6.08
CA GLY A 53 -11.17 -23.90 -7.34
C GLY A 53 -11.84 -23.36 -8.62
N PRO A 54 -13.18 -23.16 -8.65
CA PRO A 54 -13.85 -22.43 -9.71
C PRO A 54 -13.38 -20.99 -9.97
N ILE A 55 -13.00 -20.22 -8.94
CA ILE A 55 -12.48 -18.85 -9.05
C ILE A 55 -11.13 -18.88 -9.80
N ASN A 56 -10.23 -19.78 -9.41
CA ASN A 56 -8.91 -19.91 -10.03
C ASN A 56 -9.02 -20.30 -11.50
N ARG A 57 -9.86 -21.28 -11.83
CA ARG A 57 -10.11 -21.70 -13.22
C ARG A 57 -10.70 -20.59 -14.10
N LEU A 58 -11.60 -19.77 -13.55
CA LEU A 58 -12.19 -18.67 -14.31
C LEU A 58 -11.18 -17.54 -14.52
N THR A 59 -10.30 -17.29 -13.55
CA THR A 59 -9.18 -16.35 -13.68
C THR A 59 -8.22 -16.76 -14.79
N GLU A 60 -7.78 -18.03 -14.81
CA GLU A 60 -6.94 -18.59 -15.88
C GLU A 60 -7.62 -18.48 -17.25
N ARG A 61 -8.94 -18.70 -17.31
CA ARG A 61 -9.71 -18.55 -18.55
C ARG A 61 -9.74 -17.11 -19.04
N ILE A 62 -10.02 -16.15 -18.16
CA ILE A 62 -10.02 -14.71 -18.50
C ILE A 62 -8.66 -14.30 -19.05
N GLU A 63 -7.58 -14.78 -18.46
CA GLU A 63 -6.22 -14.55 -18.96
C GLU A 63 -6.02 -15.14 -20.37
N ALA A 64 -6.41 -16.40 -20.59
CA ALA A 64 -6.29 -17.04 -21.90
C ALA A 64 -7.12 -16.34 -22.98
N ASP A 65 -8.35 -15.95 -22.66
CA ASP A 65 -9.25 -15.25 -23.58
C ASP A 65 -8.80 -13.80 -23.83
N SER A 66 -8.17 -13.15 -22.86
CA SER A 66 -7.50 -11.85 -23.03
C SER A 66 -6.32 -11.93 -24.00
N HIS A 67 -5.47 -12.95 -23.89
CA HIS A 67 -4.39 -13.19 -24.85
C HIS A 67 -4.92 -13.50 -26.25
N ARG A 68 -6.00 -14.30 -26.36
CA ARG A 68 -6.69 -14.57 -27.62
C ARG A 68 -7.24 -13.29 -28.25
N PHE A 69 -7.83 -12.40 -27.45
CA PHE A 69 -8.31 -11.10 -27.89
C PHE A 69 -7.17 -10.26 -28.49
N ILE A 70 -6.02 -10.18 -27.81
CA ILE A 70 -4.85 -9.44 -28.29
C ILE A 70 -4.35 -10.03 -29.62
N ALA A 71 -4.22 -11.36 -29.71
CA ALA A 71 -3.75 -12.03 -30.91
C ALA A 71 -4.71 -11.86 -32.10
N LYS A 72 -6.02 -11.85 -31.84
CA LYS A 72 -7.07 -11.73 -32.86
C LYS A 72 -7.19 -10.31 -33.42
N HIS A 73 -7.09 -9.30 -32.57
CA HIS A 73 -7.44 -7.92 -32.92
C HIS A 73 -6.25 -6.95 -32.99
N LEU A 74 -5.09 -7.32 -32.46
CA LEU A 74 -3.93 -6.43 -32.33
C LEU A 74 -4.34 -5.03 -31.79
N PRO A 75 -5.06 -4.97 -30.66
CA PRO A 75 -5.68 -3.74 -30.19
C PRO A 75 -4.64 -2.70 -29.82
N SER A 76 -5.01 -1.42 -29.96
CA SER A 76 -4.18 -0.28 -29.54
C SER A 76 -4.96 0.66 -28.62
N GLY A 77 -4.24 1.51 -27.88
CA GLY A 77 -4.85 2.56 -27.06
C GLY A 77 -5.81 1.99 -26.01
N ALA A 78 -7.05 2.51 -26.00
CA ALA A 78 -8.05 2.15 -24.99
C ALA A 78 -8.39 0.65 -24.94
N HIS A 79 -8.47 -0.04 -26.09
CA HIS A 79 -8.75 -1.47 -26.12
C HIS A 79 -7.62 -2.31 -25.52
N LEU A 80 -6.36 -1.91 -25.77
CA LEU A 80 -5.20 -2.58 -25.18
C LEU A 80 -5.13 -2.35 -23.67
N ARG A 81 -5.42 -1.13 -23.21
CA ARG A 81 -5.51 -0.83 -21.77
C ARG A 81 -6.63 -1.61 -21.10
N PHE A 82 -7.81 -1.66 -21.72
CA PHE A 82 -8.94 -2.44 -21.23
C PHE A 82 -8.56 -3.91 -21.01
N VAL A 83 -8.09 -4.61 -22.05
CA VAL A 83 -7.74 -6.03 -21.92
C VAL A 83 -6.60 -6.25 -20.92
N SER A 84 -5.63 -5.33 -20.87
CA SER A 84 -4.56 -5.38 -19.88
C SER A 84 -5.05 -5.21 -18.44
N SER A 85 -5.96 -4.26 -18.20
CA SER A 85 -6.61 -4.08 -16.89
C SER A 85 -7.50 -5.27 -16.54
N THR A 86 -8.24 -5.84 -17.50
CA THR A 86 -9.07 -7.05 -17.30
C THR A 86 -8.24 -8.22 -16.75
N MET A 87 -7.06 -8.48 -17.30
CA MET A 87 -6.17 -9.53 -16.77
C MET A 87 -5.70 -9.21 -15.35
N ARG A 88 -5.26 -7.96 -15.10
CA ARG A 88 -4.81 -7.55 -13.76
C ARG A 88 -5.94 -7.63 -12.74
N ILE A 89 -7.15 -7.20 -13.09
CA ILE A 89 -8.34 -7.31 -12.25
C ILE A 89 -8.68 -8.78 -11.97
N GLY A 90 -8.56 -9.68 -12.95
CA GLY A 90 -8.70 -11.12 -12.72
C GLY A 90 -7.80 -11.62 -11.59
N VAL A 91 -6.52 -11.21 -11.58
CA VAL A 91 -5.57 -11.55 -10.50
C VAL A 91 -5.95 -10.89 -9.16
N LEU A 92 -6.46 -9.65 -9.17
CA LEU A 92 -6.93 -9.00 -7.95
C LEU A 92 -8.13 -9.74 -7.33
N LEU A 93 -9.05 -10.21 -8.19
CA LEU A 93 -10.23 -10.98 -7.78
C LEU A 93 -9.86 -12.35 -7.22
N GLU A 94 -8.91 -13.05 -7.85
CA GLU A 94 -8.39 -14.32 -7.32
C GLU A 94 -7.78 -14.15 -5.93
N ARG A 95 -6.95 -13.12 -5.72
CA ARG A 95 -6.42 -12.78 -4.39
C ARG A 95 -7.50 -12.53 -3.34
N MET A 96 -8.61 -11.88 -3.72
CA MET A 96 -9.74 -11.69 -2.81
C MET A 96 -10.45 -13.02 -2.48
N GLY A 97 -10.55 -13.94 -3.44
CA GLY A 97 -11.00 -15.32 -3.21
C GLY A 97 -10.12 -16.02 -2.18
N ASP A 98 -8.79 -15.94 -2.34
CA ASP A 98 -7.81 -16.47 -1.39
C ASP A 98 -7.96 -15.88 0.03
N TYR A 99 -8.33 -14.60 0.13
CA TYR A 99 -8.59 -13.97 1.43
C TYR A 99 -9.86 -14.54 2.08
N ALA A 100 -10.91 -14.78 1.30
CA ALA A 100 -12.11 -15.48 1.78
C ALA A 100 -11.76 -16.89 2.29
N VAL A 101 -10.96 -17.65 1.53
CA VAL A 101 -10.45 -18.96 1.94
C VAL A 101 -9.68 -18.88 3.25
N THR A 102 -8.79 -17.89 3.39
CA THR A 102 -7.97 -17.70 4.58
C THR A 102 -8.83 -17.38 5.80
N ILE A 103 -9.80 -16.47 5.67
CA ILE A 103 -10.78 -16.18 6.73
C ILE A 103 -11.51 -17.47 7.14
N SER A 104 -12.06 -18.19 6.16
CA SER A 104 -12.78 -19.44 6.41
C SER A 104 -11.92 -20.53 7.07
N ARG A 105 -10.61 -20.62 6.77
CA ARG A 105 -9.71 -21.56 7.45
C ARG A 105 -9.53 -21.25 8.93
N HIS A 106 -9.63 -19.98 9.32
CA HIS A 106 -9.48 -19.56 10.71
C HIS A 106 -10.76 -19.65 11.53
N VAL A 107 -11.95 -19.61 10.91
CA VAL A 107 -13.24 -19.77 11.61
C VAL A 107 -13.29 -21.02 12.51
N PRO A 108 -12.98 -22.25 12.05
CA PRO A 108 -13.03 -23.44 12.90
C PRO A 108 -11.91 -23.51 13.94
N GLN A 109 -10.91 -22.63 13.87
CA GLN A 109 -9.82 -22.54 14.85
C GLN A 109 -10.15 -21.57 16.00
N MET A 110 -11.25 -20.81 15.89
CA MET A 110 -11.68 -19.89 16.93
C MET A 110 -12.38 -20.64 18.07
N GLU A 111 -12.00 -20.33 19.30
CA GLU A 111 -12.56 -20.96 20.50
C GLU A 111 -13.92 -20.35 20.88
N THR A 112 -14.07 -19.05 20.63
CA THR A 112 -15.26 -18.30 21.01
C THR A 112 -15.71 -17.33 19.91
N PRO A 113 -17.00 -17.00 19.82
CA PRO A 113 -17.46 -15.99 18.88
C PRO A 113 -16.79 -14.64 19.12
N LEU A 114 -16.75 -13.80 18.09
CA LEU A 114 -16.49 -12.38 18.30
C LEU A 114 -17.57 -11.81 19.23
N SER A 115 -17.20 -10.91 20.14
CA SER A 115 -18.17 -10.27 21.04
C SER A 115 -17.82 -8.82 21.35
N GLY A 116 -18.81 -8.09 21.86
CA GLY A 116 -18.62 -6.75 22.43
C GLY A 116 -18.23 -5.70 21.41
N ALA A 117 -17.29 -4.82 21.78
CA ALA A 117 -16.81 -3.76 20.88
C ALA A 117 -16.04 -4.29 19.68
N PHE A 118 -15.24 -5.35 19.88
CA PHE A 118 -14.44 -5.95 18.82
C PHE A 118 -15.30 -6.54 17.70
N GLU A 119 -16.38 -7.25 18.05
CA GLU A 119 -17.34 -7.78 17.05
C GLU A 119 -17.93 -6.67 16.17
N ARG A 120 -18.32 -5.54 16.78
CA ARG A 120 -18.90 -4.40 16.05
C ARG A 120 -17.88 -3.79 15.10
N GLU A 121 -16.65 -3.61 15.56
CA GLU A 121 -15.56 -3.08 14.74
C GLU A 121 -15.28 -3.98 13.53
N VAL A 122 -15.11 -5.29 13.76
CA VAL A 122 -14.87 -6.27 12.68
C VAL A 122 -16.05 -6.35 11.72
N SER A 123 -17.28 -6.26 12.23
CA SER A 123 -18.49 -6.25 11.39
C SER A 123 -18.59 -5.01 10.51
N SER A 124 -18.26 -3.82 11.05
CA SER A 124 -18.19 -2.58 10.26
C SER A 124 -17.12 -2.69 9.19
N MET A 125 -15.91 -3.08 9.58
CA MET A 125 -14.78 -3.22 8.67
C MET A 125 -15.07 -4.21 7.53
N ALA A 126 -15.77 -5.32 7.82
CA ALA A 126 -16.19 -6.28 6.79
C ALA A 126 -17.25 -5.69 5.84
N GLN A 127 -18.22 -4.93 6.36
CA GLN A 127 -19.23 -4.25 5.54
C GLN A 127 -18.59 -3.22 4.62
N ASP A 128 -17.69 -2.40 5.15
CA ASP A 128 -16.99 -1.35 4.40
C ASP A 128 -16.09 -1.95 3.32
N ALA A 129 -15.34 -3.01 3.62
CA ALA A 129 -14.50 -3.71 2.65
C ALA A 129 -15.33 -4.34 1.50
N LEU A 130 -16.45 -5.01 1.82
CA LEU A 130 -17.36 -5.58 0.82
C LEU A 130 -18.03 -4.49 -0.03
N GLN A 131 -18.46 -3.38 0.60
CA GLN A 131 -19.06 -2.26 -0.12
C GLN A 131 -18.06 -1.61 -1.07
N MET A 132 -16.82 -1.37 -0.62
CA MET A 132 -15.76 -0.85 -1.46
C MET A 132 -15.48 -1.77 -2.65
N PHE A 133 -15.42 -3.09 -2.42
CA PHE A 133 -15.24 -4.06 -3.51
C PHE A 133 -16.36 -3.95 -4.55
N ARG A 134 -17.62 -3.93 -4.11
CA ARG A 134 -18.80 -3.81 -5.00
C ARG A 134 -18.78 -2.50 -5.80
N GLN A 135 -18.44 -1.38 -5.15
CA GLN A 135 -18.33 -0.10 -5.83
C GLN A 135 -17.17 -0.07 -6.83
N ALA A 136 -16.04 -0.68 -6.50
CA ALA A 136 -14.89 -0.79 -7.41
C ALA A 136 -15.26 -1.60 -8.67
N MET A 137 -15.96 -2.72 -8.49
CA MET A 137 -16.49 -3.52 -9.59
C MET A 137 -17.54 -2.78 -10.41
N GLU A 138 -18.42 -2.02 -9.77
CA GLU A 138 -19.39 -1.19 -10.47
C GLU A 138 -18.72 -0.11 -11.31
N ALA A 139 -17.69 0.55 -10.77
CA ALA A 139 -16.90 1.53 -11.52
C ALA A 139 -16.25 0.93 -12.76
N PHE A 140 -15.72 -0.29 -12.66
CA PHE A 140 -15.14 -1.00 -13.80
C PHE A 140 -16.21 -1.39 -14.84
N ARG A 141 -17.33 -1.95 -14.40
CA ARG A 141 -18.46 -2.38 -15.27
C ARG A 141 -19.06 -1.21 -16.04
N THR A 142 -19.29 -0.09 -15.35
CA THR A 142 -19.91 1.12 -15.90
C THR A 142 -18.93 2.08 -16.57
N ARG A 143 -17.62 1.79 -16.48
CA ARG A 143 -16.55 2.66 -16.98
C ARG A 143 -16.60 4.06 -16.36
N ASP A 144 -16.91 4.14 -15.06
CA ASP A 144 -17.03 5.37 -14.31
C ASP A 144 -15.73 5.70 -13.55
N GLU A 145 -14.95 6.63 -14.10
CA GLU A 145 -13.73 7.14 -13.48
C GLU A 145 -14.00 7.86 -12.15
N SER A 146 -15.09 8.61 -12.07
CA SER A 146 -15.43 9.40 -10.88
C SER A 146 -15.78 8.49 -9.72
N LEU A 147 -16.55 7.43 -9.98
CA LEU A 147 -16.85 6.41 -8.98
C LEU A 147 -15.56 5.71 -8.52
N ALA A 148 -14.68 5.29 -9.44
CA ALA A 148 -13.41 4.66 -9.08
C ALA A 148 -12.57 5.55 -8.16
N ARG A 149 -12.41 6.83 -8.51
CA ARG A 149 -11.66 7.81 -7.68
C ARG A 149 -12.30 8.08 -6.34
N GLY A 150 -13.63 8.20 -6.29
CA GLY A 150 -14.39 8.34 -5.04
C GLY A 150 -14.19 7.14 -4.12
N THR A 151 -14.32 5.93 -4.67
CA THR A 151 -14.16 4.67 -3.91
C THR A 151 -12.75 4.52 -3.31
N MET A 152 -11.69 4.95 -4.01
CA MET A 152 -10.32 4.93 -3.46
C MET A 152 -10.16 5.74 -2.16
N GLY A 153 -10.95 6.80 -1.97
CA GLY A 153 -10.91 7.64 -0.78
C GLY A 153 -11.39 6.93 0.49
N PHE A 154 -12.27 5.93 0.36
CA PHE A 154 -12.81 5.19 1.49
C PHE A 154 -11.82 4.18 2.10
N ALA A 155 -10.76 3.81 1.38
CA ALA A 155 -9.73 2.89 1.88
C ALA A 155 -9.12 3.36 3.21
N GLN A 156 -8.95 4.68 3.39
CA GLN A 156 -8.42 5.26 4.62
C GLN A 156 -9.32 5.02 5.84
N GLN A 157 -10.62 4.82 5.64
CA GLN A 157 -11.53 4.47 6.73
C GLN A 157 -11.27 3.05 7.21
N VAL A 158 -11.20 2.08 6.28
CA VAL A 158 -10.91 0.67 6.61
C VAL A 158 -9.54 0.53 7.27
N ASP A 159 -8.53 1.30 6.83
CA ASP A 159 -7.21 1.34 7.47
C ASP A 159 -7.31 1.77 8.95
N ARG A 160 -8.17 2.75 9.26
CA ARG A 160 -8.40 3.20 10.65
C ARG A 160 -9.10 2.11 11.46
N ASP A 161 -10.12 1.47 10.89
CA ASP A 161 -10.89 0.43 11.56
C ASP A 161 -9.99 -0.78 11.87
N TYR A 162 -9.07 -1.12 10.97
CA TYR A 162 -8.04 -2.13 11.21
C TYR A 162 -7.13 -1.77 12.39
N VAL A 163 -6.66 -0.53 12.48
CA VAL A 163 -5.82 -0.06 13.60
C VAL A 163 -6.59 -0.09 14.93
N ASN A 164 -7.86 0.27 14.92
CA ASN A 164 -8.74 0.19 16.09
C ASN A 164 -8.94 -1.26 16.52
N ALA A 165 -9.30 -2.14 15.59
CA ALA A 165 -9.49 -3.57 15.83
C ALA A 165 -8.21 -4.22 16.38
N LEU A 166 -7.05 -3.86 15.85
CA LEU A 166 -5.75 -4.30 16.34
C LEU A 166 -5.49 -3.82 17.78
N SER A 167 -5.85 -2.58 18.10
CA SER A 167 -5.71 -2.04 19.45
C SER A 167 -6.62 -2.78 20.44
N MET A 168 -7.88 -3.03 20.06
CA MET A 168 -8.80 -3.83 20.87
C MET A 168 -8.32 -5.27 21.08
N LEU A 169 -7.67 -5.89 20.09
CA LEU A 169 -7.07 -7.22 20.25
C LEU A 169 -5.94 -7.23 21.29
N ARG A 170 -5.13 -6.17 21.34
CA ARG A 170 -4.03 -6.05 22.31
C ARG A 170 -4.53 -5.89 23.75
N GLU A 171 -5.74 -5.37 23.93
CA GLU A 171 -6.38 -5.18 25.22
C GLU A 171 -7.18 -6.40 25.70
N GLN A 172 -7.29 -7.46 24.87
CA GLN A 172 -7.97 -8.69 25.26
C GLN A 172 -7.27 -9.35 26.45
N ASN A 173 -8.08 -9.88 27.38
CA ASN A 173 -7.57 -10.56 28.56
C ASN A 173 -6.99 -11.93 28.16
N PRO A 174 -5.69 -12.21 28.43
CA PRO A 174 -5.05 -13.50 28.13
C PRO A 174 -5.74 -14.70 28.79
N ASP A 175 -6.46 -14.50 29.90
CA ASP A 175 -7.20 -15.56 30.61
C ASP A 175 -8.52 -15.94 29.91
N ARG A 176 -8.96 -15.17 28.90
CA ARG A 176 -10.24 -15.36 28.21
C ARG A 176 -10.11 -15.79 26.75
N VAL A 177 -8.97 -15.53 26.12
CA VAL A 177 -8.72 -15.81 24.71
C VAL A 177 -7.32 -16.39 24.60
N SER A 178 -7.21 -17.61 24.09
CA SER A 178 -5.90 -18.22 23.89
C SER A 178 -5.06 -17.46 22.86
N VAL A 179 -3.75 -17.69 22.88
CA VAL A 179 -2.84 -17.12 21.89
C VAL A 179 -3.21 -17.56 20.47
N GLU A 180 -3.68 -18.79 20.29
CA GLU A 180 -4.11 -19.34 19.00
C GLU A 180 -5.37 -18.64 18.45
N ASP A 181 -6.35 -18.37 19.31
CA ASP A 181 -7.54 -17.61 18.93
C ASP A 181 -7.18 -16.13 18.61
N LEU A 182 -6.29 -15.51 19.40
CA LEU A 182 -5.78 -14.16 19.08
C LEU A 182 -5.10 -14.10 17.70
N PHE A 183 -4.30 -15.10 17.35
CA PHE A 183 -3.69 -15.19 16.02
C PHE A 183 -4.75 -15.34 14.93
N SER A 184 -5.77 -16.18 15.13
CA SER A 184 -6.85 -16.34 14.17
C SER A 184 -7.60 -15.02 13.94
N ARG A 185 -7.94 -14.30 15.01
CA ARG A 185 -8.60 -12.98 14.92
C ARG A 185 -7.71 -11.95 14.22
N LEU A 186 -6.42 -11.93 14.51
CA LEU A 186 -5.45 -11.04 13.84
C LEU A 186 -5.39 -11.32 12.34
N VAL A 187 -5.31 -12.58 11.93
CA VAL A 187 -5.28 -12.96 10.51
C VAL A 187 -6.57 -12.55 9.81
N ILE A 188 -7.72 -12.75 10.45
CA ILE A 188 -9.03 -12.37 9.91
C ILE A 188 -9.13 -10.86 9.68
N ILE A 189 -8.82 -10.03 10.68
CA ILE A 189 -8.90 -8.57 10.50
C ILE A 189 -7.92 -8.08 9.42
N ARG A 190 -6.76 -8.74 9.30
CA ARG A 190 -5.79 -8.46 8.24
C ARG A 190 -6.34 -8.81 6.85
N GLN A 191 -7.05 -9.92 6.70
CA GLN A 191 -7.63 -10.28 5.40
C GLN A 191 -8.73 -9.30 4.98
N LEU A 192 -9.53 -8.79 5.93
CA LEU A 192 -10.54 -7.77 5.63
C LEU A 192 -9.92 -6.44 5.15
N GLU A 193 -8.83 -5.99 5.79
CA GLU A 193 -8.03 -4.84 5.31
C GLU A 193 -7.50 -5.09 3.89
N ARG A 194 -6.96 -6.28 3.63
CA ARG A 194 -6.48 -6.65 2.30
C ARG A 194 -7.56 -6.64 1.22
N VAL A 195 -8.81 -6.99 1.55
CA VAL A 195 -9.94 -6.87 0.60
C VAL A 195 -10.14 -5.41 0.20
N SER A 196 -10.13 -4.47 1.15
CA SER A 196 -10.21 -3.03 0.87
C SER A 196 -9.03 -2.55 0.01
N ASP A 197 -7.81 -3.00 0.31
CA ASP A 197 -6.63 -2.69 -0.51
C ASP A 197 -6.75 -3.19 -1.96
N GLN A 198 -7.25 -4.42 -2.16
CA GLN A 198 -7.45 -4.92 -3.52
C GLN A 198 -8.59 -4.19 -4.24
N ALA A 199 -9.65 -3.76 -3.52
CA ALA A 199 -10.71 -2.95 -4.10
C ALA A 199 -10.17 -1.59 -4.58
N LYS A 200 -9.28 -0.97 -3.80
CA LYS A 200 -8.56 0.23 -4.21
C LYS A 200 -7.68 -0.01 -5.44
N ASN A 201 -6.91 -1.11 -5.48
CA ASN A 201 -6.11 -1.47 -6.66
C ASN A 201 -7.00 -1.69 -7.90
N LEU A 202 -8.20 -2.26 -7.73
CA LEU A 202 -9.17 -2.43 -8.80
C LEU A 202 -9.63 -1.07 -9.34
N CYS A 203 -9.93 -0.11 -8.47
CA CYS A 203 -10.21 1.27 -8.90
C CYS A 203 -9.04 1.91 -9.65
N GLU A 204 -7.80 1.68 -9.22
CA GLU A 204 -6.60 2.16 -9.92
C GLU A 204 -6.51 1.54 -11.34
N GLU A 205 -6.83 0.26 -11.48
CA GLU A 205 -6.89 -0.42 -12.79
C GLU A 205 -8.01 0.11 -13.69
N THR A 206 -9.15 0.47 -13.11
CA THR A 206 -10.25 1.14 -13.82
C THR A 206 -9.82 2.51 -14.35
N VAL A 207 -9.19 3.33 -13.50
CA VAL A 207 -8.66 4.64 -13.93
C VAL A 207 -7.65 4.46 -15.06
N PHE A 208 -6.71 3.54 -14.93
CA PHE A 208 -5.75 3.24 -16.00
C PHE A 208 -6.43 2.79 -17.29
N ALA A 209 -7.43 1.91 -17.22
CA ALA A 209 -8.15 1.43 -18.40
C ALA A 209 -8.74 2.61 -19.20
N LEU A 210 -9.36 3.56 -18.50
CA LEU A 210 -10.06 4.70 -19.10
C LEU A 210 -9.07 5.78 -19.57
N THR A 211 -8.20 6.26 -18.68
CA THR A 211 -7.39 7.47 -18.90
C THR A 211 -5.98 7.17 -19.37
N GLY A 212 -5.45 5.98 -19.06
CA GLY A 212 -4.03 5.65 -19.19
C GLY A 212 -3.15 6.22 -18.07
N GLU A 213 -3.73 6.88 -17.07
CA GLU A 213 -3.02 7.34 -15.89
C GLU A 213 -2.62 6.13 -15.04
N THR A 214 -1.32 5.97 -14.82
CA THR A 214 -0.77 4.94 -13.93
C THR A 214 -0.68 5.47 -12.51
N LYS A 215 -0.81 4.57 -11.52
CA LYS A 215 -0.53 4.89 -10.10
C LYS A 215 0.82 5.60 -9.98
N GLN A 216 0.78 6.87 -9.57
CA GLN A 216 2.01 7.58 -9.24
C GLN A 216 2.63 6.92 -8.01
N ARG A 217 3.86 6.41 -8.14
CA ARG A 217 4.60 5.93 -6.98
C ARG A 217 4.93 7.15 -6.13
N LYS A 218 4.46 7.15 -4.88
CA LYS A 218 4.85 8.19 -3.94
C LYS A 218 6.38 8.13 -3.74
N PRO A 219 7.07 9.27 -3.66
CA PRO A 219 8.48 9.30 -3.33
C PRO A 219 8.74 8.53 -2.04
N VAL A 220 9.79 7.73 -2.00
CA VAL A 220 10.19 7.01 -0.79
C VAL A 220 10.61 8.03 0.26
N ARG A 221 9.96 7.98 1.41
CA ARG A 221 10.24 8.89 2.53
C ARG A 221 11.47 8.39 3.29
N ILE A 222 12.49 9.24 3.40
CA ILE A 222 13.73 8.98 4.13
C ILE A 222 13.87 10.05 5.20
N LEU A 223 14.17 9.63 6.43
CA LEU A 223 14.52 10.53 7.53
C LEU A 223 16.04 10.51 7.71
N LEU A 224 16.71 11.65 7.57
CA LEU A 224 18.10 11.83 7.97
C LEU A 224 18.14 12.31 9.41
N VAL A 225 19.00 11.72 10.23
CA VAL A 225 19.18 12.06 11.63
C VAL A 225 20.65 12.32 11.90
N ASP A 226 20.93 13.48 12.47
CA ASP A 226 22.24 13.83 13.01
C ASP A 226 22.06 14.46 14.41
N GLN A 227 23.15 14.96 15.00
CA GLN A 227 23.09 15.53 16.34
C GLN A 227 22.28 16.84 16.43
N ARG A 228 22.30 17.69 15.39
CA ARG A 228 21.95 19.12 15.49
C ARG A 228 20.98 19.65 14.43
N ASP A 229 20.87 18.96 13.29
CA ASP A 229 20.05 19.31 12.13
C ASP A 229 20.33 20.70 11.58
N ASP A 230 21.59 21.12 11.59
CA ASP A 230 22.04 22.44 11.14
C ASP A 230 23.00 22.42 9.93
N GLY A 231 23.44 21.24 9.49
CA GLY A 231 24.48 21.09 8.46
C GLY A 231 24.13 20.15 7.30
N LEU A 232 24.93 19.09 7.16
CA LEU A 232 24.95 18.17 6.00
C LEU A 232 23.60 17.52 5.67
N GLY A 233 22.75 17.25 6.68
CA GLY A 233 21.40 16.73 6.44
C GLY A 233 20.58 17.62 5.51
N HIS A 234 20.66 18.95 5.68
CA HIS A 234 19.96 19.91 4.82
C HIS A 234 20.52 19.91 3.40
N PHE A 235 21.84 19.77 3.25
CA PHE A 235 22.46 19.62 1.94
C PHE A 235 21.94 18.38 1.22
N VAL A 236 22.00 17.20 1.84
CA VAL A 236 21.51 15.96 1.21
C VAL A 236 20.03 16.07 0.84
N ALA A 237 19.21 16.68 1.69
CA ALA A 237 17.80 16.93 1.39
C ALA A 237 17.62 17.88 0.20
N ALA A 238 18.46 18.89 0.04
CA ALA A 238 18.41 19.83 -1.08
C ALA A 238 18.89 19.18 -2.39
N PHE A 239 19.98 18.43 -2.34
CA PHE A 239 20.50 17.64 -3.44
C PHE A 239 19.45 16.62 -3.92
N ALA A 240 18.82 15.89 -3.00
CA ALA A 240 17.76 14.94 -3.32
C ALA A 240 16.55 15.60 -3.97
N GLN A 241 16.14 16.78 -3.50
CA GLN A 241 15.04 17.53 -4.09
C GLN A 241 15.35 17.98 -5.53
N LYS A 242 16.62 18.27 -5.85
CA LYS A 242 17.05 18.67 -7.20
C LYS A 242 17.19 17.47 -8.14
N GLN A 243 17.76 16.36 -7.67
CA GLN A 243 18.13 15.22 -8.50
C GLN A 243 17.09 14.09 -8.53
N TYR A 244 16.27 13.97 -7.48
CA TYR A 244 15.41 12.81 -7.22
C TYR A 244 14.01 13.19 -6.71
N ALA A 245 13.49 14.38 -7.07
CA ALA A 245 12.21 14.93 -6.59
C ALA A 245 11.00 13.99 -6.72
N ASP A 246 10.96 13.21 -7.80
CA ASP A 246 9.90 12.26 -8.13
C ASP A 246 10.09 10.89 -7.46
N LYS A 247 11.24 10.65 -6.81
CA LYS A 247 11.67 9.32 -6.33
C LYS A 247 11.82 9.24 -4.82
N VAL A 248 12.38 10.26 -4.18
CA VAL A 248 12.57 10.30 -2.73
C VAL A 248 12.14 11.63 -2.14
N SER A 249 11.60 11.57 -0.94
CA SER A 249 11.31 12.74 -0.12
C SER A 249 12.15 12.65 1.14
N ILE A 250 13.06 13.60 1.32
CA ILE A 250 13.94 13.63 2.49
C ILE A 250 13.39 14.59 3.54
N THR A 251 13.31 14.10 4.77
CA THR A 251 13.12 14.90 5.98
C THR A 251 14.39 14.81 6.82
N THR A 252 14.79 15.89 7.47
CA THR A 252 15.93 15.93 8.39
C THR A 252 15.45 16.14 9.83
N ALA A 253 16.21 15.68 10.82
CA ALA A 253 15.94 15.94 12.24
C ALA A 253 17.20 15.78 13.09
N GLY A 254 17.24 16.51 14.19
CA GLY A 254 18.35 16.52 15.15
C GLY A 254 17.97 15.81 16.44
N VAL A 255 18.93 15.12 17.06
CA VAL A 255 18.76 14.60 18.42
C VAL A 255 18.65 15.75 19.43
N THR A 256 19.52 16.76 19.28
CA THR A 256 19.52 18.01 20.04
C THR A 256 19.58 19.17 19.04
N PRO A 257 18.43 19.57 18.47
CA PRO A 257 18.40 20.50 17.35
C PRO A 257 19.02 21.85 17.71
N ALA A 258 19.77 22.43 16.76
CA ALA A 258 20.26 23.79 16.87
C ALA A 258 19.12 24.80 16.70
N ASN A 259 19.40 26.07 16.98
CA ASN A 259 18.42 27.14 16.77
C ASN A 259 18.41 27.64 15.31
N GLU A 260 19.57 27.59 14.65
CA GLU A 260 19.80 28.13 13.31
C GLU A 260 20.70 27.17 12.53
N LEU A 261 20.65 27.26 11.20
CA LEU A 261 21.57 26.52 10.33
C LEU A 261 23.00 27.01 10.53
N ASP A 262 23.95 26.10 10.39
CA ASP A 262 25.36 26.42 10.42
C ASP A 262 25.70 27.40 9.28
N ALA A 263 26.58 28.36 9.57
CA ALA A 263 26.87 29.46 8.64
C ALA A 263 27.56 28.96 7.37
N ASP A 264 28.45 27.98 7.50
CA ASP A 264 29.19 27.41 6.38
C ASP A 264 28.27 26.51 5.55
N ALA A 265 27.41 25.73 6.20
CA ALA A 265 26.37 24.95 5.52
C ALA A 265 25.35 25.84 4.78
N LEU A 266 24.96 26.97 5.37
CA LEU A 266 24.09 27.96 4.75
C LEU A 266 24.74 28.59 3.52
N ALA A 267 26.01 29.00 3.63
CA ALA A 267 26.77 29.55 2.51
C ALA A 267 26.86 28.55 1.36
N PHE A 268 27.20 27.29 1.67
CA PHE A 268 27.30 26.21 0.70
C PHE A 268 25.98 25.92 -0.03
N LEU A 269 24.86 25.86 0.70
CA LEU A 269 23.54 25.69 0.11
C LEU A 269 23.16 26.83 -0.85
N LEU A 270 23.50 28.07 -0.49
CA LEU A 270 23.24 29.24 -1.33
C LEU A 270 24.13 29.24 -2.58
N GLU A 271 25.40 28.84 -2.46
CA GLU A 271 26.33 28.71 -3.58
C GLU A 271 25.87 27.66 -4.60
N ASP A 272 25.33 26.52 -4.15
CA ASP A 272 24.78 25.48 -5.07
C ASP A 272 23.37 25.82 -5.61
N GLY A 273 22.85 27.00 -5.26
CA GLY A 273 21.59 27.54 -5.77
C GLY A 273 20.33 26.94 -5.13
N HIS A 274 20.43 26.42 -3.90
CA HIS A 274 19.29 25.87 -3.19
C HIS A 274 18.55 26.93 -2.36
N GLU A 275 17.21 26.84 -2.31
CA GLU A 275 16.40 27.71 -1.45
C GLU A 275 16.50 27.28 0.02
N VAL A 276 16.86 28.24 0.89
CA VAL A 276 17.09 27.98 2.32
C VAL A 276 16.03 28.58 3.25
N LYS A 277 15.19 29.50 2.76
CA LYS A 277 14.23 30.27 3.58
C LYS A 277 13.22 29.42 4.36
N THR A 278 12.96 28.19 3.91
CA THR A 278 11.99 27.26 4.52
C THR A 278 12.65 26.19 5.39
N ARG A 279 13.99 26.12 5.44
CA ARG A 279 14.75 25.10 6.15
C ARG A 279 15.14 25.60 7.53
N LYS A 280 14.78 24.85 8.57
CA LYS A 280 15.15 25.12 9.96
C LYS A 280 15.48 23.80 10.64
N PRO A 281 16.49 23.80 11.54
CA PRO A 281 16.72 22.65 12.40
C PRO A 281 15.47 22.32 13.20
N LYS A 282 15.20 21.02 13.40
CA LYS A 282 14.07 20.53 14.19
C LYS A 282 14.42 19.24 14.92
N GLY A 283 13.79 19.02 16.05
CA GLY A 283 13.99 17.81 16.84
C GLY A 283 13.22 16.61 16.31
N LEU A 284 13.64 15.41 16.70
CA LEU A 284 12.86 14.18 16.45
C LEU A 284 11.43 14.25 17.00
N ALA A 285 11.22 14.96 18.11
CA ALA A 285 9.90 15.17 18.71
C ALA A 285 9.02 16.17 17.93
N ASP A 286 9.62 17.01 17.09
CA ASP A 286 8.94 18.06 16.31
C ASP A 286 8.55 17.57 14.90
N LEU A 287 8.73 16.28 14.62
CA LEU A 287 8.34 15.68 13.35
C LEU A 287 6.81 15.69 13.20
N ALA A 288 6.34 16.26 12.09
CA ALA A 288 4.91 16.29 11.75
C ALA A 288 4.33 14.89 11.48
N ASP A 289 5.18 13.95 11.05
CA ASP A 289 4.81 12.58 10.76
C ASP A 289 5.53 11.61 11.70
N PRO A 290 4.88 10.50 12.11
CA PRO A 290 5.52 9.49 12.93
C PRO A 290 6.67 8.82 12.18
N ILE A 291 7.69 8.36 12.92
CA ILE A 291 8.86 7.64 12.36
C ILE A 291 8.44 6.44 11.50
N ALA A 292 7.29 5.80 11.82
CA ALA A 292 6.75 4.67 11.08
C ALA A 292 6.34 5.01 9.63
N SER A 293 6.19 6.30 9.30
CA SER A 293 5.91 6.75 7.93
C SER A 293 7.13 6.77 7.01
N PHE A 294 8.34 6.65 7.56
CA PHE A 294 9.60 6.64 6.82
C PHE A 294 10.04 5.22 6.51
N LYS A 295 10.44 4.99 5.26
CA LYS A 295 10.94 3.68 4.82
C LYS A 295 12.34 3.42 5.37
N ALA A 296 13.16 4.47 5.42
CA ALA A 296 14.51 4.42 5.96
C ALA A 296 14.75 5.60 6.92
N VAL A 297 15.48 5.32 8.00
CA VAL A 297 16.06 6.31 8.90
C VAL A 297 17.56 6.18 8.79
N VAL A 298 18.24 7.26 8.41
CA VAL A 298 19.65 7.29 8.11
C VAL A 298 20.36 8.15 9.16
N GLY A 299 21.25 7.55 9.95
CA GLY A 299 22.14 8.30 10.83
C GLY A 299 23.34 8.82 10.05
N LEU A 300 23.62 10.13 10.14
CA LEU A 300 24.80 10.77 9.51
C LEU A 300 26.03 10.77 10.42
N ASP A 301 25.89 10.25 11.64
CA ASP A 301 26.97 10.05 12.60
C ASP A 301 26.77 8.73 13.35
N THR A 302 27.81 8.32 14.09
CA THR A 302 27.91 7.01 14.75
C THR A 302 26.76 6.72 15.71
N ASP A 303 26.24 7.74 16.38
CA ASP A 303 25.36 7.59 17.54
C ASP A 303 23.92 8.01 17.26
N SER A 304 23.69 8.91 16.30
CA SER A 304 22.37 9.52 16.08
C SER A 304 21.27 8.52 15.76
N LEU A 305 21.57 7.46 15.00
CA LEU A 305 20.59 6.42 14.72
C LEU A 305 20.14 5.68 15.99
N ASP A 306 21.07 5.43 16.92
CA ASP A 306 20.78 4.72 18.16
C ASP A 306 19.93 5.58 19.11
N LYS A 307 20.03 6.92 18.99
CA LYS A 307 19.21 7.89 19.74
C LYS A 307 17.76 7.95 19.27
N VAL A 308 17.45 7.48 18.05
CA VAL A 308 16.06 7.33 17.56
C VAL A 308 15.32 6.24 18.36
N GLY A 309 16.04 5.32 18.99
CA GLY A 309 15.48 4.24 19.77
C GLY A 309 14.99 3.08 18.90
N ARG A 310 13.95 2.37 19.36
CA ARG A 310 13.42 1.20 18.65
C ARG A 310 12.70 1.62 17.38
N LEU A 311 13.29 1.32 16.23
CA LEU A 311 12.67 1.60 14.94
C LEU A 311 11.36 0.80 14.76
N PRO A 312 10.35 1.41 14.11
CA PRO A 312 9.14 0.71 13.70
C PRO A 312 9.45 -0.46 12.75
N PHE A 313 8.63 -1.50 12.79
CA PHE A 313 8.87 -2.76 12.07
C PHE A 313 9.10 -2.60 10.55
N GLN A 314 8.46 -1.60 9.92
CA GLN A 314 8.55 -1.37 8.47
C GLN A 314 9.70 -0.43 8.07
N THR A 315 10.39 0.15 9.05
CA THR A 315 11.43 1.17 8.89
C THR A 315 12.80 0.53 9.03
N VAL A 316 13.69 0.82 8.08
CA VAL A 316 15.07 0.31 8.08
C VAL A 316 16.02 1.37 8.61
N GLY A 317 16.89 0.99 9.54
CA GLY A 317 17.99 1.83 9.99
C GLY A 317 19.20 1.69 9.08
N VAL A 318 19.78 2.81 8.64
CA VAL A 318 20.99 2.86 7.83
C VAL A 318 21.98 3.78 8.54
N ARG A 319 23.25 3.39 8.63
CA ARG A 319 24.32 4.25 9.15
C ARG A 319 25.19 4.70 7.99
N TRP A 320 25.37 6.00 7.87
CA TRP A 320 26.30 6.62 6.94
C TRP A 320 27.46 7.18 7.74
N GLU A 321 28.67 6.79 7.36
CA GLU A 321 29.90 7.35 7.90
C GLU A 321 30.35 8.48 7.00
N VAL A 322 30.66 9.63 7.61
CA VAL A 322 31.25 10.79 6.95
C VAL A 322 32.70 10.88 7.38
N SER A 323 33.62 10.86 6.40
CA SER A 323 35.05 10.71 6.69
C SER A 323 35.65 11.93 7.39
N ASP A 324 35.20 13.13 7.03
CA ASP A 324 35.62 14.40 7.63
C ASP A 324 34.46 15.40 7.65
N PRO A 325 33.66 15.43 8.72
CA PRO A 325 32.50 16.33 8.84
C PRO A 325 32.84 17.82 8.78
N SER A 326 34.11 18.20 8.95
CA SER A 326 34.54 19.60 8.87
C SER A 326 34.77 20.08 7.43
N ASP A 327 35.06 19.15 6.51
CA ASP A 327 35.12 19.40 5.08
C ASP A 327 33.74 19.19 4.46
N LEU A 328 32.96 20.27 4.39
CA LEU A 328 31.59 20.23 3.89
C LEU A 328 31.51 19.76 2.43
N GLU A 329 32.45 20.16 1.57
CA GLU A 329 32.43 19.82 0.15
C GLU A 329 32.68 18.33 -0.06
N ARG A 330 33.71 17.80 0.60
CA ARG A 330 34.01 16.37 0.54
C ARG A 330 32.89 15.53 1.17
N SER A 331 32.39 15.94 2.33
CA SER A 331 31.28 15.27 3.01
C SER A 331 30.01 15.26 2.17
N ALA A 332 29.70 16.39 1.52
CA ALA A 332 28.59 16.53 0.59
C ALA A 332 28.71 15.58 -0.61
N GLN A 333 29.91 15.42 -1.15
CA GLN A 333 30.17 14.49 -2.25
C GLN A 333 30.00 13.02 -1.81
N GLU A 334 30.56 12.66 -0.66
CA GLU A 334 30.43 11.31 -0.06
C GLU A 334 28.94 10.96 0.18
N LEU A 335 28.20 11.85 0.83
CA LEU A 335 26.78 11.66 1.13
C LEU A 335 25.90 11.65 -0.12
N SER A 336 26.21 12.47 -1.13
CA SER A 336 25.51 12.44 -2.43
C SER A 336 25.66 11.09 -3.13
N SER A 337 26.86 10.50 -3.06
CA SER A 337 27.13 9.16 -3.61
C SER A 337 26.34 8.09 -2.85
N GLN A 338 26.41 8.11 -1.51
CA GLN A 338 25.68 7.15 -0.67
C GLN A 338 24.15 7.26 -0.84
N LEU A 339 23.63 8.48 -1.03
CA LEU A 339 22.23 8.68 -1.40
C LEU A 339 21.91 8.06 -2.77
N GLY A 340 22.79 8.24 -3.76
CA GLY A 340 22.66 7.61 -5.07
C GLY A 340 22.52 6.09 -4.96
N ASP A 341 23.43 5.45 -4.23
CA ASP A 341 23.42 4.00 -4.00
C ASP A 341 22.14 3.54 -3.28
N LEU A 342 21.71 4.28 -2.25
CA LEU A 342 20.47 3.99 -1.53
C LEU A 342 19.24 4.15 -2.45
N VAL A 343 19.21 5.18 -3.28
CA VAL A 343 18.12 5.41 -4.25
C VAL A 343 18.09 4.29 -5.28
N ASP A 344 19.23 3.86 -5.81
CA ASP A 344 19.28 2.77 -6.79
C ASP A 344 18.89 1.42 -6.17
N LEU A 345 19.32 1.13 -4.94
CA LEU A 345 18.87 -0.03 -4.17
C LEU A 345 17.34 0.00 -3.96
N LEU A 346 16.78 1.14 -3.53
CA LEU A 346 15.34 1.30 -3.31
C LEU A 346 14.54 1.17 -4.62
N ARG A 347 15.17 1.37 -5.77
CA ARG A 347 14.58 1.21 -7.10
C ARG A 347 14.72 -0.20 -7.65
N GLY A 348 15.51 -1.07 -7.00
CA GLY A 348 15.81 -2.42 -7.47
C GLY A 348 16.61 -2.43 -8.77
N ARG A 349 17.58 -1.52 -8.90
CA ARG A 349 18.52 -1.45 -10.03
C ARG A 349 19.87 -2.06 -9.71
#